data_AF-A0A959QR36-F1
#
_entry.id   AF-A0A959QR36-F1
#
_cell.length_a   1.000
_cell.length_b   1.000
_cell.length_c   1.000
_cell.angle_alpha   90.00
_cell.angle_beta   90.00
_cell.angle_gamma   90.00
#
_symmetry.space_group_name_H-M   'P 1'
#
loop_
_entity.id
_entity.type
_entity.pdbx_description
1 polymer ?
#
loop_
_entity_poly.entity_id
_entity_poly.type
_entity_poly.pdbx_seq_one_letter_code
_entity_poly.pdbx_strand_id
1 'polypeptide(L)'
;MFAVSENSGYFNRLYLECISCISQTDSLHFSPLDDLIFNPRRMGQSLVQNYLHVTFSTKHRLPLIRPSIESELHAYLGGILGHLECKPITIGGTEDHVHILFLLSQKIALMKVLEEIKNHSSKWIKTKGPEFRQFYWQRGYGAFSVKSQDVETVRQYIANQHDHHRHISFQDEYRRFLQEYQIEYDERYVWD
;
A
#
# COMPACT_ATOMS: atom_id res chain seq x y z
N MET A 1 -6.52 -38.91 48.27
CA MET A 1 -5.72 -37.90 48.98
C MET A 1 -5.01 -37.09 47.91
N PHE A 2 -5.34 -35.80 47.80
CA PHE A 2 -4.95 -34.90 46.72
C PHE A 2 -3.47 -34.49 46.81
N ALA A 3 -2.78 -34.39 45.66
CA ALA A 3 -1.80 -33.34 45.34
C ALA A 3 -1.45 -33.43 43.82
N VAL A 4 -1.86 -32.49 42.95
CA VAL A 4 -1.11 -31.35 42.35
C VAL A 4 0.33 -31.72 41.94
N SER A 5 0.91 -31.40 40.77
CA SER A 5 0.71 -30.30 39.80
C SER A 5 1.26 -30.70 38.40
N GLU A 6 0.60 -30.22 37.35
CA GLU A 6 1.10 -29.27 36.33
C GLU A 6 1.98 -29.84 35.21
N ASN A 7 1.42 -29.74 34.01
CA ASN A 7 1.93 -30.20 32.73
C ASN A 7 2.11 -28.94 31.85
N SER A 8 3.35 -28.48 31.64
CA SER A 8 3.67 -27.38 30.71
C SER A 8 5.14 -27.44 30.25
N GLY A 9 5.53 -28.58 29.68
CA GLY A 9 6.90 -28.84 29.22
C GLY A 9 7.09 -28.78 27.71
N TYR A 10 6.70 -27.71 27.01
CA TYR A 10 7.07 -27.49 25.59
C TYR A 10 7.11 -26.01 25.22
N PHE A 11 7.90 -25.20 25.92
CA PHE A 11 8.42 -23.93 25.39
C PHE A 11 9.69 -23.59 26.19
N ASN A 12 10.76 -23.20 25.51
CA ASN A 12 12.12 -22.89 26.01
C ASN A 12 13.08 -24.07 26.25
N ARG A 13 13.65 -24.61 25.15
CA ARG A 13 14.95 -25.30 25.19
C ARG A 13 15.77 -25.20 23.91
N LEU A 14 15.82 -24.02 23.27
CA LEU A 14 16.73 -23.74 22.15
C LEU A 14 17.36 -22.33 22.18
N TYR A 15 17.30 -21.64 23.31
CA TYR A 15 18.09 -20.43 23.56
C TYR A 15 18.76 -20.65 24.92
N LEU A 16 19.95 -21.27 24.92
CA LEU A 16 20.98 -21.23 26.00
C LEU A 16 22.10 -22.30 25.81
N GLU A 17 22.44 -22.68 24.58
CA GLU A 17 23.68 -23.45 24.29
C GLU A 17 24.56 -22.75 23.24
N CYS A 18 24.81 -21.44 23.41
CA CYS A 18 25.78 -20.71 22.60
C CYS A 18 26.76 -19.83 23.40
N ILE A 19 26.85 -19.98 24.72
CA ILE A 19 27.83 -19.24 25.54
C ILE A 19 28.44 -20.16 26.60
N SER A 20 29.28 -21.11 26.17
CA SER A 20 30.15 -21.86 27.11
C SER A 20 31.42 -22.47 26.49
N CYS A 21 31.83 -22.07 25.29
CA CYS A 21 33.11 -22.52 24.69
C CYS A 21 34.06 -21.37 24.32
N ILE A 22 34.12 -20.31 25.13
CA ILE A 22 35.24 -19.36 25.10
C ILE A 22 36.03 -19.53 26.39
N SER A 23 36.81 -20.60 26.46
CA SER A 23 37.97 -20.70 27.34
C SER A 23 38.85 -21.88 26.91
N GLN A 24 39.69 -21.67 25.90
CA GLN A 24 41.03 -22.26 25.85
C GLN A 24 41.83 -21.55 24.75
N THR A 25 42.90 -20.92 25.19
CA THR A 25 43.95 -20.36 24.37
C THR A 25 44.66 -21.48 23.62
N ASP A 26 44.58 -21.46 22.30
CA ASP A 26 45.65 -21.99 21.46
C ASP A 26 45.89 -20.99 20.35
N SER A 27 47.12 -20.47 20.32
CA SER A 27 47.65 -19.62 19.26
C SER A 27 47.74 -20.42 17.96
N LEU A 28 46.62 -20.57 17.27
CA LEU A 28 46.59 -20.99 15.88
C LEU A 28 46.83 -19.75 15.01
N HIS A 29 48.00 -19.75 14.39
CA HIS A 29 48.41 -18.80 13.39
C HIS A 29 47.43 -18.89 12.22
N PHE A 30 46.44 -17.99 12.19
CA PHE A 30 45.56 -17.85 11.03
C PHE A 30 46.41 -17.40 9.83
N SER A 31 46.27 -18.14 8.73
CA SER A 31 46.90 -17.82 7.45
C SER A 31 46.23 -16.57 6.87
N PRO A 32 46.97 -15.61 6.27
CA PRO A 32 46.40 -14.41 5.65
C PRO A 32 45.49 -14.69 4.43
N LEU A 33 45.31 -15.97 4.05
CA LEU A 33 44.53 -16.39 2.88
C LEU A 33 43.06 -16.72 3.20
N ASP A 34 42.69 -16.87 4.47
CA ASP A 34 41.29 -17.15 4.85
C ASP A 34 40.40 -15.88 4.82
N ASP A 35 41.00 -14.69 4.91
CA ASP A 35 40.31 -13.39 4.78
C ASP A 35 39.93 -13.02 3.33
N LEU A 36 40.35 -13.83 2.34
CA LEU A 36 40.03 -13.59 0.92
C LEU A 36 38.76 -14.32 0.43
N ILE A 37 38.10 -15.12 1.27
CA ILE A 37 36.91 -15.92 0.87
C ILE A 37 35.62 -15.47 1.56
N PHE A 38 35.68 -14.60 2.57
CA PHE A 38 34.49 -13.95 3.11
C PHE A 38 34.44 -12.49 2.64
N ASN A 39 33.74 -12.24 1.54
CA ASN A 39 33.35 -10.88 1.17
C ASN A 39 31.98 -10.60 1.82
N PRO A 40 31.91 -9.94 3.00
CA PRO A 40 30.63 -9.61 3.65
C PRO A 40 29.77 -8.61 2.86
N ARG A 41 30.21 -8.18 1.67
CA ARG A 41 29.56 -7.13 0.87
C ARG A 41 28.70 -7.62 -0.31
N ARG A 42 28.08 -8.79 -0.24
CA ARG A 42 26.90 -9.11 -1.05
C ARG A 42 25.89 -9.93 -0.26
N MET A 43 25.33 -9.35 0.80
CA MET A 43 24.03 -9.81 1.27
C MET A 43 23.00 -9.61 0.16
N GLY A 44 22.14 -10.61 -0.08
CA GLY A 44 21.02 -10.49 -1.01
C GLY A 44 20.16 -9.28 -0.63
N GLN A 45 19.91 -8.41 -1.60
CA GLN A 45 19.03 -7.25 -1.40
C GLN A 45 17.62 -7.62 -1.85
N SER A 46 16.61 -7.17 -1.11
CA SER A 46 15.23 -7.16 -1.60
C SER A 46 15.08 -5.98 -2.56
N LEU A 47 14.99 -6.28 -3.86
CA LEU A 47 14.80 -5.29 -4.92
C LEU A 47 13.36 -5.42 -5.42
N VAL A 48 12.52 -4.46 -5.05
CA VAL A 48 11.07 -4.51 -5.30
C VAL A 48 10.63 -3.26 -6.05
N GLN A 49 9.85 -3.46 -7.11
CA GLN A 49 9.27 -2.37 -7.91
C GLN A 49 7.80 -2.67 -8.22
N ASN A 50 6.92 -2.30 -7.27
CA ASN A 50 5.49 -2.60 -7.32
C ASN A 50 4.68 -1.33 -7.62
N TYR A 51 4.50 -1.00 -8.90
CA TYR A 51 3.61 0.09 -9.28
C TYR A 51 2.16 -0.37 -9.23
N LEU A 52 1.33 0.44 -8.58
CA LEU A 52 -0.10 0.17 -8.46
C LEU A 52 -0.89 1.40 -8.90
N HIS A 53 -1.87 1.15 -9.75
CA HIS A 53 -2.97 2.05 -10.03
C HIS A 53 -4.15 1.64 -9.17
N VAL A 54 -4.59 2.55 -8.31
CA VAL A 54 -5.71 2.33 -7.40
C VAL A 54 -6.81 3.32 -7.72
N THR A 55 -8.05 2.87 -7.67
CA THR A 55 -9.23 3.75 -7.81
C THR A 55 -10.31 3.40 -6.79
N PHE A 56 -10.95 4.43 -6.26
CA PHE A 56 -12.13 4.30 -5.43
C PHE A 56 -12.94 5.60 -5.43
N SER A 57 -14.25 5.47 -5.22
CA SER A 57 -15.18 6.60 -5.18
C SER A 57 -15.57 7.04 -3.78
N THR A 58 -16.17 8.22 -3.72
CA THR A 58 -17.02 8.63 -2.61
C THR A 58 -18.15 7.64 -2.42
N LYS A 59 -18.64 7.56 -1.18
CA LYS A 59 -19.75 6.70 -0.79
C LYS A 59 -20.99 7.12 -1.56
N HIS A 60 -21.70 6.15 -2.15
CA HIS A 60 -22.85 6.38 -3.02
C HIS A 60 -22.56 7.31 -4.21
N ARG A 61 -21.28 7.46 -4.60
CA ARG A 61 -20.89 8.25 -5.78
C ARG A 61 -21.32 9.71 -5.71
N LEU A 62 -21.42 10.25 -4.51
CA LEU A 62 -21.79 11.64 -4.31
C LEU A 62 -20.66 12.55 -4.84
N PRO A 63 -20.96 13.61 -5.63
CA PRO A 63 -19.98 14.51 -6.21
C PRO A 63 -19.47 15.51 -5.15
N LEU A 64 -18.68 15.01 -4.19
CA LEU A 64 -18.22 15.75 -3.01
C LEU A 64 -16.79 16.27 -3.14
N ILE A 65 -16.04 15.82 -4.15
CA ILE A 65 -14.70 16.32 -4.46
C ILE A 65 -14.86 17.58 -5.30
N ARG A 66 -15.24 18.67 -4.63
CA ARG A 66 -15.48 19.96 -5.30
C ARG A 66 -14.16 20.55 -5.84
N PRO A 67 -14.21 21.37 -6.91
CA PRO A 67 -13.02 22.04 -7.42
C PRO A 67 -12.24 22.84 -6.36
N SER A 68 -12.95 23.37 -5.35
CA SER A 68 -12.34 24.14 -4.25
C SER A 68 -11.48 23.30 -3.29
N ILE A 69 -11.66 21.97 -3.25
CA ILE A 69 -10.92 21.08 -2.34
C ILE A 69 -10.06 20.04 -3.07
N GLU A 70 -10.35 19.77 -4.35
CA GLU A 70 -9.70 18.73 -5.16
C GLU A 70 -8.16 18.75 -5.07
N SER A 71 -7.54 19.89 -5.38
CA SER A 71 -6.08 20.01 -5.35
C SER A 71 -5.51 19.78 -3.95
N GLU A 72 -6.21 20.22 -2.91
CA GLU A 72 -5.77 20.02 -1.53
C GLU A 72 -5.92 18.56 -1.10
N LEU A 73 -7.02 17.91 -1.51
CA LEU A 73 -7.27 16.50 -1.28
C LEU A 73 -6.18 15.64 -1.95
N HIS A 74 -5.85 15.90 -3.21
CA HIS A 74 -4.78 15.17 -3.91
C HIS A 74 -3.43 15.33 -3.21
N ALA A 75 -3.09 16.54 -2.78
CA ALA A 75 -1.88 16.79 -2.00
C ALA A 75 -1.89 16.03 -0.66
N TYR A 76 -3.03 16.01 0.03
CA TYR A 76 -3.19 15.30 1.31
C TYR A 76 -3.03 13.78 1.15
N LEU A 77 -3.64 13.19 0.11
CA LEU A 77 -3.49 11.77 -0.24
C LEU A 77 -2.02 11.42 -0.54
N GLY A 78 -1.32 12.29 -1.29
CA GLY A 78 0.11 12.15 -1.57
C GLY A 78 0.96 12.23 -0.30
N GLY A 79 0.60 13.10 0.64
CA GLY A 79 1.26 13.21 1.95
C GLY A 79 1.13 11.94 2.79
N ILE A 80 -0.07 11.32 2.81
CA ILE A 80 -0.28 10.03 3.50
C ILE A 80 0.60 8.95 2.88
N LEU A 81 0.64 8.84 1.55
CA LEU A 81 1.51 7.89 0.85
C LEU A 81 2.99 8.09 1.23
N GLY A 82 3.47 9.34 1.21
CA GLY A 82 4.84 9.67 1.58
C GLY A 82 5.17 9.28 3.03
N HIS A 83 4.24 9.48 3.97
CA HIS A 83 4.40 9.06 5.36
C HIS A 83 4.50 7.53 5.51
N LEU A 84 3.78 6.79 4.67
CA LEU A 84 3.83 5.32 4.61
C LEU A 84 5.01 4.78 3.76
N GLU A 85 5.97 5.64 3.42
CA GLU A 85 7.12 5.34 2.57
C GLU A 85 6.75 4.84 1.16
N CYS A 86 5.51 5.04 0.73
CA CYS A 86 5.07 4.79 -0.63
C CYS A 86 5.38 6.03 -1.49
N LYS A 87 5.88 5.84 -2.70
CA LYS A 87 6.23 6.97 -3.57
C LYS A 87 5.03 7.34 -4.45
N PRO A 88 4.32 8.45 -4.17
CA PRO A 88 3.27 8.93 -5.08
C PRO A 88 3.89 9.34 -6.43
N ILE A 89 3.21 9.02 -7.52
CA ILE A 89 3.62 9.38 -8.89
C ILE A 89 2.63 10.38 -9.46
N THR A 90 1.34 10.05 -9.42
CA THR A 90 0.27 10.99 -9.74
C THR A 90 -1.00 10.63 -9.00
N ILE A 91 -1.78 11.66 -8.69
CA ILE A 91 -3.10 11.56 -8.09
C ILE A 91 -3.99 12.49 -8.89
N GLY A 92 -5.11 11.96 -9.35
CA GLY A 92 -6.12 12.67 -10.10
C GLY A 92 -7.48 12.04 -9.83
N GLY A 93 -8.47 12.41 -10.63
CA GLY A 93 -9.84 11.95 -10.44
C GLY A 93 -10.83 13.00 -10.91
N THR A 94 -12.06 12.87 -10.42
CA THR A 94 -13.15 13.79 -10.71
C THR A 94 -13.96 14.06 -9.44
N GLU A 95 -15.18 14.57 -9.58
CA GLU A 95 -16.02 14.99 -8.46
C GLU A 95 -16.44 13.87 -7.50
N ASP A 96 -16.44 12.61 -7.95
CA ASP A 96 -16.93 11.46 -7.17
C ASP A 96 -15.91 10.35 -6.95
N HIS A 97 -14.70 10.40 -7.53
CA HIS A 97 -13.68 9.36 -7.34
C HIS A 97 -12.26 9.85 -7.59
N VAL A 98 -11.29 9.07 -7.13
CA VAL A 98 -9.87 9.35 -7.30
C VAL A 98 -9.14 8.17 -7.94
N HIS A 99 -8.13 8.48 -8.74
CA HIS A 99 -7.12 7.56 -9.22
C HIS A 99 -5.77 7.92 -8.62
N ILE A 100 -5.06 6.90 -8.13
CA ILE A 100 -3.77 7.05 -7.46
C ILE A 100 -2.79 6.10 -8.13
N LEU A 101 -1.73 6.63 -8.74
CA LEU A 101 -0.59 5.85 -9.20
C LEU A 101 0.58 6.08 -8.26
N PHE A 102 1.10 4.99 -7.68
CA PHE A 102 2.20 5.05 -6.73
C PHE A 102 3.06 3.78 -6.77
N LEU A 103 4.27 3.89 -6.24
CA LEU A 103 5.14 2.76 -5.95
C LEU A 103 4.87 2.29 -4.51
N LEU A 104 4.37 1.07 -4.36
CA LEU A 104 4.13 0.46 -3.05
C LEU A 104 5.47 0.15 -2.35
N SER A 105 5.58 0.53 -1.08
CA SER A 105 6.72 0.16 -0.24
C SER A 105 6.73 -1.33 0.05
N GLN A 106 7.90 -1.96 0.00
CA GLN A 106 8.09 -3.37 0.36
C GLN A 106 7.82 -3.67 1.85
N LYS A 107 7.62 -2.63 2.67
CA LYS A 107 7.42 -2.74 4.13
C LYS A 107 5.95 -2.84 4.54
N ILE A 108 5.01 -2.59 3.63
CA ILE A 108 3.59 -2.44 3.96
C ILE A 108 2.70 -3.15 2.94
N ALA A 109 1.68 -3.85 3.44
CA ALA A 109 0.68 -4.47 2.59
C ALA A 109 -0.23 -3.41 1.96
N LEU A 110 -0.63 -3.63 0.70
CA LEU A 110 -1.54 -2.75 -0.03
C LEU A 110 -2.81 -2.41 0.77
N MET A 111 -3.45 -3.42 1.38
CA MET A 111 -4.66 -3.24 2.17
C MET A 111 -4.47 -2.19 3.28
N LYS A 112 -3.31 -2.21 3.95
CA LYS A 112 -3.01 -1.26 5.02
C LYS A 112 -2.81 0.17 4.47
N VAL A 113 -2.18 0.31 3.31
CA VAL A 113 -2.07 1.62 2.63
C VAL A 113 -3.45 2.21 2.33
N LEU A 114 -4.34 1.39 1.78
CA LEU A 114 -5.71 1.80 1.43
C LEU A 114 -6.55 2.17 2.66
N GLU A 115 -6.41 1.40 3.74
CA GLU A 115 -7.04 1.70 5.03
C GLU A 115 -6.61 3.08 5.54
N GLU A 116 -5.29 3.33 5.61
CA GLU A 116 -4.74 4.60 6.09
C GLU A 116 -5.15 5.78 5.21
N ILE A 117 -5.01 5.64 3.88
CA ILE A 117 -5.42 6.66 2.91
C ILE A 117 -6.88 7.05 3.12
N LYS A 118 -7.80 6.07 3.12
CA LYS A 118 -9.24 6.33 3.17
C LYS A 118 -9.65 6.88 4.54
N ASN A 119 -9.09 6.35 5.63
CA ASN A 119 -9.43 6.78 6.98
C ASN A 119 -8.92 8.19 7.29
N HIS A 120 -7.65 8.48 7.01
CA HIS A 120 -7.07 9.79 7.32
C HIS A 120 -7.66 10.89 6.44
N SER A 121 -7.79 10.66 5.13
CA SER A 121 -8.39 11.65 4.23
C SER A 121 -9.86 11.93 4.54
N SER A 122 -10.66 10.91 4.90
CA SER A 122 -12.06 11.10 5.31
C SER A 122 -12.20 11.95 6.57
N LYS A 123 -11.29 11.75 7.55
CA LYS A 123 -11.28 12.55 8.78
C LYS A 123 -10.85 13.98 8.48
N TRP A 124 -9.81 14.14 7.67
CA TRP A 124 -9.26 15.45 7.31
C TRP A 124 -10.23 16.30 6.51
N ILE A 125 -10.86 15.76 5.45
CA ILE A 125 -11.74 16.57 4.61
C ILE A 125 -12.97 17.07 5.37
N LYS A 126 -13.44 16.33 6.38
CA LYS A 126 -14.52 16.76 7.27
C LYS A 126 -14.18 17.99 8.12
N THR A 127 -12.90 18.30 8.31
CA THR A 127 -12.48 19.51 9.02
C THR A 127 -12.55 20.76 8.15
N LYS A 128 -12.74 20.61 6.84
CA LYS A 128 -12.71 21.70 5.86
C LYS A 128 -13.98 22.52 5.79
N GLY A 129 -15.08 22.00 6.31
CA GLY A 129 -16.33 22.75 6.36
C GLY A 129 -17.56 21.87 6.61
N PRO A 130 -18.68 22.50 7.01
CA PRO A 130 -19.94 21.80 7.29
C PRO A 130 -20.49 21.02 6.09
N GLU A 131 -20.16 21.41 4.87
CA GLU A 131 -20.53 20.75 3.61
C GLU A 131 -19.85 19.38 3.41
N PHE A 132 -18.70 19.15 4.06
CA PHE A 132 -17.95 17.89 3.94
C PHE A 132 -18.25 16.91 5.08
N ARG A 133 -19.16 17.24 6.02
CA ARG A 133 -19.48 16.37 7.17
C ARG A 133 -19.93 14.96 6.77
N GLN A 134 -20.60 14.85 5.62
CA GLN A 134 -21.06 13.59 5.06
C GLN A 134 -20.09 12.98 4.04
N PHE A 135 -18.86 13.46 3.97
CA PHE A 135 -17.85 12.86 3.12
C PHE A 135 -17.44 11.48 3.65
N TYR A 136 -17.61 10.44 2.84
CA TYR A 136 -17.10 9.11 3.11
C TYR A 136 -16.61 8.54 1.80
N TRP A 137 -15.59 7.69 1.84
CA TRP A 137 -15.28 6.81 0.72
C TRP A 137 -16.21 5.60 0.72
N GLN A 138 -16.42 4.99 -0.45
CA GLN A 138 -17.02 3.66 -0.56
C GLN A 138 -16.16 2.63 0.21
N ARG A 139 -16.69 1.45 0.52
CA ARG A 139 -15.90 0.42 1.24
C ARG A 139 -14.85 -0.21 0.32
N GLY A 140 -15.26 -0.57 -0.90
CA GLY A 140 -14.40 -1.19 -1.90
C GLY A 140 -13.28 -0.29 -2.44
N TYR A 141 -12.36 -0.90 -3.19
CA TYR A 141 -11.38 -0.24 -4.03
C TYR A 141 -10.95 -1.18 -5.16
N GLY A 142 -10.58 -0.61 -6.30
CA GLY A 142 -9.84 -1.29 -7.36
C GLY A 142 -8.35 -1.09 -7.16
N ALA A 143 -7.56 -2.14 -7.41
CA ALA A 143 -6.12 -2.06 -7.41
C ALA A 143 -5.55 -2.91 -8.54
N PHE A 144 -4.74 -2.29 -9.37
CA PHE A 144 -4.28 -2.84 -10.63
C PHE A 144 -2.77 -2.68 -10.72
N SER A 145 -2.05 -3.76 -11.04
CA SER A 145 -0.61 -3.69 -11.24
C SER A 145 -0.29 -2.98 -12.55
N VAL A 146 0.72 -2.11 -12.49
CA VAL A 146 1.18 -1.33 -13.65
C VAL A 146 2.60 -1.77 -13.98
N LYS A 147 2.86 -2.11 -15.25
CA LYS A 147 4.21 -2.45 -15.70
C LYS A 147 5.06 -1.18 -15.68
N SER A 148 6.34 -1.29 -15.33
CA SER A 148 7.25 -0.14 -15.25
C SER A 148 7.29 0.70 -16.54
N GLN A 149 7.16 0.06 -17.71
CA GLN A 149 7.12 0.71 -19.02
C GLN A 149 5.84 1.53 -19.27
N ASP A 150 4.74 1.19 -18.60
CA ASP A 150 3.42 1.79 -18.80
C ASP A 150 3.12 2.89 -17.77
N VAL A 151 4.03 3.13 -16.82
CA VAL A 151 3.88 4.14 -15.75
C VAL A 151 3.57 5.52 -16.32
N GLU A 152 4.27 5.93 -17.38
CA GLU A 152 4.04 7.24 -18.00
C GLU A 152 2.67 7.29 -18.70
N THR A 153 2.28 6.22 -19.39
CA THR A 153 0.94 6.10 -20.00
C THR A 153 -0.16 6.24 -18.97
N VAL A 154 -0.06 5.52 -17.84
CA VAL A 154 -1.05 5.61 -16.75
C VAL A 154 -1.00 6.98 -16.07
N ARG A 155 0.18 7.60 -15.96
CA ARG A 155 0.32 8.97 -15.44
C ARG A 155 -0.47 9.97 -16.28
N GLN A 156 -0.33 9.89 -17.60
CA GLN A 156 -1.07 10.73 -18.55
C GLN A 156 -2.56 10.43 -18.54
N TYR A 157 -2.93 9.15 -18.43
CA TYR A 157 -4.32 8.74 -18.28
C TYR A 157 -4.99 9.43 -17.08
N ILE A 158 -4.35 9.37 -15.90
CA ILE A 158 -4.86 9.98 -14.66
C ILE A 158 -4.94 11.51 -14.78
N ALA A 159 -3.96 12.14 -15.44
CA ALA A 159 -3.94 13.59 -15.64
C ALA A 159 -5.11 14.10 -16.51
N ASN A 160 -5.66 13.25 -17.39
CA ASN A 160 -6.73 13.59 -18.34
C ASN A 160 -8.12 13.08 -17.90
N GLN A 161 -8.27 12.68 -16.63
CA GLN A 161 -9.51 12.09 -16.10
C GLN A 161 -10.74 12.99 -16.23
N HIS A 162 -10.58 14.30 -16.04
CA HIS A 162 -11.67 15.28 -16.25
C HIS A 162 -12.25 15.24 -17.68
N ASP A 163 -11.41 15.08 -18.71
CA ASP A 163 -11.87 15.02 -20.10
C ASP A 163 -12.43 13.64 -20.46
N HIS A 164 -11.84 12.57 -19.92
CA HIS A 164 -12.34 11.20 -20.06
C HIS A 164 -13.78 11.07 -19.56
N HIS A 165 -14.04 11.62 -18.38
CA HIS A 165 -15.34 11.53 -17.71
C HIS A 165 -16.42 12.47 -18.26
N ARG A 166 -16.11 13.27 -19.29
CA ARG A 166 -17.15 13.93 -20.10
C ARG A 166 -18.00 12.93 -20.89
N HIS A 167 -17.48 11.73 -21.13
CA HIS A 167 -18.10 10.74 -22.02
C HIS A 167 -18.31 9.36 -21.38
N ILE A 168 -17.59 9.06 -20.30
CA ILE A 168 -17.58 7.74 -19.66
C ILE A 168 -17.87 7.93 -18.17
N SER A 169 -18.74 7.13 -17.57
CA SER A 169 -18.98 7.17 -16.12
C SER A 169 -17.89 6.39 -15.37
N PHE A 170 -17.61 6.71 -14.09
CA PHE A 170 -16.69 5.84 -13.31
C PHE A 170 -17.23 4.41 -13.16
N GLN A 171 -18.53 4.15 -13.25
CA GLN A 171 -19.01 2.76 -13.27
C GLN A 171 -18.56 2.03 -14.55
N ASP A 172 -18.71 2.66 -15.71
CA ASP A 172 -18.30 2.06 -16.99
C ASP A 172 -16.78 1.88 -17.06
N GLU A 173 -16.02 2.87 -16.59
CA GLU A 173 -14.58 2.79 -16.49
C GLU A 173 -14.15 1.66 -15.53
N TYR A 174 -14.76 1.57 -14.35
CA TYR A 174 -14.43 0.53 -13.39
C TYR A 174 -14.75 -0.87 -13.92
N ARG A 175 -15.90 -1.05 -14.59
CA ARG A 175 -16.21 -2.32 -15.27
C ARG A 175 -15.16 -2.66 -16.33
N ARG A 176 -14.67 -1.68 -17.10
CA ARG A 176 -13.60 -1.91 -18.09
C ARG A 176 -12.32 -2.40 -17.42
N PHE A 177 -11.90 -1.80 -16.31
CA PHE A 177 -10.74 -2.32 -15.57
C PHE A 177 -10.96 -3.73 -15.07
N LEU A 178 -12.11 -4.03 -14.47
CA LEU A 178 -12.40 -5.38 -13.98
C LEU A 178 -12.39 -6.41 -15.12
N GLN A 179 -12.90 -6.05 -16.30
CA GLN A 179 -12.84 -6.90 -17.50
C GLN A 179 -11.41 -7.09 -18.01
N GLU A 180 -10.65 -6.00 -18.17
CA GLU A 180 -9.26 -6.02 -18.65
C GLU A 180 -8.35 -6.88 -17.76
N TYR A 181 -8.53 -6.75 -16.45
CA TYR A 181 -7.77 -7.50 -15.44
C TYR A 181 -8.40 -8.85 -15.08
N GLN A 182 -9.49 -9.25 -15.76
CA GLN A 182 -10.18 -10.54 -15.58
C GLN A 182 -10.59 -10.81 -14.13
N ILE A 183 -11.05 -9.77 -13.44
CA ILE A 183 -11.55 -9.86 -12.07
C ILE A 183 -13.05 -10.19 -12.13
N GLU A 184 -13.44 -11.29 -11.51
CA GLU A 184 -14.86 -11.63 -11.31
C GLU A 184 -15.48 -10.68 -10.30
N TYR A 185 -16.68 -10.17 -10.61
CA TYR A 185 -17.43 -9.30 -9.72
C TYR A 185 -18.93 -9.51 -9.87
N ASP A 186 -19.66 -9.17 -8.82
CA ASP A 186 -21.11 -9.12 -8.83
C ASP A 186 -21.56 -7.66 -8.90
N GLU A 187 -22.23 -7.31 -9.99
CA GLU A 187 -22.75 -5.98 -10.29
C GLU A 187 -23.65 -5.43 -9.17
N ARG A 188 -24.25 -6.30 -8.33
CA ARG A 188 -25.10 -5.91 -7.20
C ARG A 188 -24.32 -5.37 -6.00
N TYR A 189 -23.04 -5.71 -5.87
CA TYR A 189 -22.25 -5.45 -4.65
C TYR A 189 -20.96 -4.67 -4.91
N VAL A 190 -20.56 -4.49 -6.16
CA VAL A 190 -19.29 -3.85 -6.55
C VAL A 190 -19.26 -2.33 -6.30
N TRP A 191 -20.41 -1.74 -5.94
CA TRP A 191 -20.60 -0.29 -5.78
C TRP A 191 -20.63 0.20 -4.32
N ASP A 192 -20.51 -0.70 -3.33
CA ASP A 192 -20.65 -0.40 -1.89
C ASP A 192 -19.34 -0.08 -1.14
#